data_AF-A0A8T1HYM7-F1
#
_entry.id   AF-A0A8T1HYM7-F1
#
_cell.length_a   1.000
_cell.length_b   1.000
_cell.length_c   1.000
_cell.angle_alpha   90.00
_cell.angle_beta   90.00
_cell.angle_gamma   90.00
#
_symmetry.space_group_name_H-M   'P 1'
#
loop_
_entity.id
_entity.type
_entity.pdbx_description
1 polymer ?
#
loop_
_entity_poly.entity_id
_entity_poly.type
_entity_poly.pdbx_seq_one_letter_code
_entity_poly.pdbx_strand_id
1 'polypeptide(L)'
;MLRRYYGKDITECAFIVGDNCSVNKRLAGLLHVAQVGCENHRLNLAMEELLEESSQDLGSVQALMIKLRSLNQAAKLRLKTLLRPVIYQETRWNSTFIMLERYFKVLEFVKDDADLEDAIPTRAENRRLKALHAELTNVESGTKALQSTKVSMADAHLFLMDSSPCAPRSLSERADIVYAADFEAACVKIQEGRAHQLSRTQKAAVSQLAVREAPATGAASDGAQDAAKRRKTTGSSGDEEESFVELLKSARKAVRGKT
;
A
#
# COMPACT_ATOMS: atom_id res chain seq x y z
N MET A 1 3.81 -26.64 -12.31
CA MET A 1 4.03 -25.40 -13.10
C MET A 1 5.44 -24.85 -12.95
N LEU A 2 5.91 -24.57 -11.72
CA LEU A 2 7.24 -23.97 -11.47
C LEU A 2 8.39 -24.65 -12.22
N ARG A 3 8.54 -25.97 -12.06
CA ARG A 3 9.60 -26.74 -12.74
C ARG A 3 9.49 -26.74 -14.26
N ARG A 4 8.27 -26.75 -14.79
CA ARG A 4 8.00 -26.80 -16.25
C ARG A 4 8.25 -25.45 -16.94
N TYR A 5 7.87 -24.34 -16.31
CA TYR A 5 7.92 -23.01 -16.92
C TYR A 5 9.14 -22.18 -16.51
N TYR A 6 9.66 -22.41 -15.30
CA TYR A 6 10.73 -21.60 -14.72
C TYR A 6 11.99 -22.43 -14.39
N GLY A 7 11.95 -23.76 -14.56
CA GLY A 7 13.07 -24.64 -14.21
C GLY A 7 13.36 -24.69 -12.71
N LYS A 8 12.40 -24.26 -11.88
CA LYS A 8 12.55 -24.13 -10.42
C LYS A 8 11.78 -25.20 -9.66
N ASP A 9 12.41 -25.79 -8.65
CA ASP A 9 11.75 -26.67 -7.71
C ASP A 9 10.95 -25.87 -6.66
N ILE A 10 9.90 -26.47 -6.12
CA ILE A 10 9.10 -25.86 -5.06
C ILE A 10 9.94 -25.65 -3.79
N THR A 11 10.96 -26.49 -3.56
CA THR A 11 11.90 -26.37 -2.43
C THR A 11 12.83 -25.16 -2.56
N GLU A 12 12.93 -24.54 -3.74
CA GLU A 12 13.70 -23.31 -3.94
C GLU A 12 12.89 -22.05 -3.56
N CYS A 13 11.63 -22.20 -3.14
CA CYS A 13 10.85 -21.09 -2.60
C CYS A 13 11.41 -20.67 -1.24
N ALA A 14 11.86 -19.41 -1.12
CA ALA A 14 12.37 -18.89 0.13
C ALA A 14 11.26 -18.37 1.06
N PHE A 15 10.27 -17.67 0.50
CA PHE A 15 9.13 -17.12 1.23
C PHE A 15 8.02 -16.74 0.26
N ILE A 16 6.82 -16.51 0.77
CA ILE A 16 5.65 -16.08 0.01
C ILE A 16 5.31 -14.65 0.42
N VAL A 17 5.09 -13.78 -0.56
CA VAL A 17 4.51 -12.45 -0.34
C VAL A 17 3.10 -12.45 -0.93
N GLY A 18 2.12 -12.08 -0.13
CA GLY A 18 0.73 -12.08 -0.58
C GLY A 18 -0.23 -11.54 0.47
N ASP A 19 -1.49 -11.41 0.08
CA ASP A 19 -2.54 -11.07 1.02
C ASP A 19 -2.69 -12.15 2.10
N ASN A 20 -3.24 -11.76 3.26
CA ASN A 20 -3.38 -12.63 4.42
C ASN A 20 -4.51 -13.66 4.30
N CYS A 21 -4.88 -14.00 3.06
CA CYS A 21 -5.84 -15.02 2.73
C CYS A 21 -5.43 -16.38 3.33
N SER A 22 -6.42 -17.14 3.81
CA SER A 22 -6.20 -18.46 4.41
C SER A 22 -5.49 -19.44 3.47
N VAL A 23 -5.67 -19.28 2.15
CA VAL A 23 -5.00 -20.09 1.12
C VAL A 23 -3.50 -19.81 1.10
N ASN A 24 -3.07 -18.54 1.16
CA ASN A 24 -1.64 -18.18 1.18
C ASN A 24 -0.98 -18.63 2.48
N LYS A 25 -1.66 -18.44 3.61
CA LYS A 25 -1.20 -18.93 4.92
C LYS A 25 -1.04 -20.45 4.91
N ARG A 26 -2.03 -21.17 4.37
CA ARG A 26 -1.97 -22.63 4.23
C ARG A 26 -0.85 -23.08 3.30
N LEU A 27 -0.66 -22.41 2.18
CA LEU A 27 0.40 -22.71 1.22
C LEU A 27 1.78 -22.53 1.87
N ALA A 28 2.02 -21.40 2.55
CA ALA A 28 3.27 -21.15 3.27
C ALA A 28 3.53 -22.23 4.34
N GLY A 29 2.48 -22.63 5.08
CA GLY A 29 2.56 -23.73 6.04
C GLY A 29 2.92 -25.07 5.40
N LEU A 30 2.36 -25.41 4.23
CA LEU A 30 2.68 -26.64 3.49
C LEU A 30 4.10 -26.64 2.92
N LEU A 31 4.62 -25.46 2.56
CA LEU A 31 5.99 -25.31 2.06
C LEU A 31 7.03 -25.12 3.17
N HIS A 32 6.59 -24.97 4.42
CA HIS A 32 7.44 -24.65 5.57
C HIS A 32 8.28 -23.37 5.37
N VAL A 33 7.71 -22.37 4.69
CA VAL A 33 8.34 -21.07 4.43
C VAL A 33 7.60 -19.94 5.14
N ALA A 34 8.27 -18.81 5.34
CA ALA A 34 7.63 -17.61 5.86
C ALA A 34 6.61 -17.04 4.86
N GLN A 35 5.53 -16.46 5.38
CA GLN A 35 4.61 -15.63 4.61
C GLN A 35 4.70 -14.19 5.12
N VAL A 36 5.01 -13.28 4.20
CA VAL A 36 4.95 -11.84 4.42
C VAL A 36 3.57 -11.36 3.99
N GLY A 37 2.89 -10.70 4.92
CA GLY A 37 1.56 -10.13 4.67
C GLY A 37 1.61 -8.90 3.77
N CYS A 38 0.56 -8.70 2.99
CA CYS A 38 0.42 -7.50 2.17
C CYS A 38 0.25 -6.24 3.04
N GLU A 39 1.18 -5.29 2.87
CA GLU A 39 1.20 -3.99 3.54
C GLU A 39 -0.05 -3.17 3.24
N ASN A 40 -0.63 -3.30 2.04
CA ASN A 40 -1.87 -2.63 1.66
C ASN A 40 -3.08 -3.11 2.50
N HIS A 41 -3.06 -4.37 2.96
CA HIS A 41 -4.11 -4.87 3.85
C HIS A 41 -3.97 -4.27 5.26
N ARG A 42 -2.74 -4.11 5.75
CA ARG A 42 -2.45 -3.41 7.01
C ARG A 42 -2.87 -1.95 6.94
N LEU A 43 -2.56 -1.29 5.82
CA LEU A 43 -3.02 0.07 5.56
C LEU A 43 -4.54 0.15 5.58
N ASN A 44 -5.25 -0.78 4.94
CA ASN A 44 -6.71 -0.73 4.91
C ASN A 44 -7.34 -0.73 6.30
N LEU A 45 -6.83 -1.57 7.22
CA LEU A 45 -7.27 -1.56 8.62
C LEU A 45 -6.95 -0.23 9.31
N ALA A 46 -5.76 0.32 9.08
CA ALA A 46 -5.35 1.58 9.65
C ALA A 46 -6.18 2.77 9.12
N MET A 47 -6.64 2.69 7.87
CA MET A 47 -7.51 3.68 7.24
C MET A 47 -8.97 3.55 7.67
N GLU A 48 -9.45 2.34 7.98
CA GLU A 48 -10.80 2.15 8.53
C GLU A 48 -10.97 2.98 9.83
N GLU A 49 -9.99 2.94 10.73
CA GLU A 49 -10.01 3.75 11.96
C GLU A 49 -10.04 5.26 11.67
N LEU A 50 -9.25 5.73 10.69
CA LEU A 50 -9.24 7.15 10.29
C LEU A 50 -10.58 7.60 9.67
N LEU A 51 -11.16 6.75 8.81
CA LEU A 51 -12.39 7.07 8.08
C LEU A 51 -13.62 7.09 8.99
N GLU A 52 -13.58 6.37 10.12
CA GLU A 52 -14.66 6.34 11.11
C GLU A 52 -15.00 7.74 11.64
N GLU A 53 -13.99 8.60 11.85
CA GLU A 53 -14.17 9.99 12.31
C GLU A 53 -14.98 10.84 11.32
N SER A 54 -14.93 10.49 10.03
CA SER A 54 -15.61 11.20 8.95
C SER A 54 -16.83 10.44 8.40
N SER A 55 -17.26 9.37 9.06
CA SER A 55 -18.32 8.46 8.60
C SER A 55 -19.63 9.19 8.25
N GLN A 56 -20.04 10.18 9.04
CA GLN A 56 -21.23 10.97 8.79
C GLN A 56 -21.13 11.79 7.49
N ASP A 57 -20.04 12.54 7.33
CA ASP A 57 -19.81 13.37 6.13
C ASP A 57 -19.70 12.49 4.87
N LEU A 58 -19.02 11.33 4.98
CA LEU A 58 -18.91 10.33 3.93
C LEU A 58 -20.28 9.73 3.57
N GLY A 59 -21.13 9.49 4.58
CA GLY A 59 -22.50 9.03 4.40
C GLY A 59 -23.35 10.02 3.59
N SER A 60 -23.21 11.31 3.86
CA SER A 60 -23.88 12.38 3.08
C SER A 60 -23.44 12.35 1.60
N VAL A 61 -22.14 12.20 1.33
CA VAL A 61 -21.64 12.07 -0.05
C VAL A 61 -22.17 10.80 -0.72
N GLN A 62 -22.15 9.66 -0.02
CA GLN A 62 -22.65 8.39 -0.54
C GLN A 62 -24.15 8.49 -0.90
N ALA A 63 -24.96 9.11 -0.04
CA ALA A 63 -26.39 9.33 -0.29
C ALA A 63 -26.61 10.18 -1.56
N LEU A 64 -25.86 11.28 -1.72
CA LEU A 64 -25.89 12.08 -2.94
C LEU A 64 -25.49 11.27 -4.18
N MET A 65 -24.39 10.51 -4.09
CA MET A 65 -23.89 9.70 -5.20
C MET A 65 -24.90 8.61 -5.61
N ILE A 66 -25.63 8.02 -4.66
CA ILE A 66 -26.75 7.10 -4.92
C ILE A 66 -27.90 7.85 -5.61
N LYS A 67 -28.30 9.02 -5.11
CA LYS A 67 -29.37 9.83 -5.70
C LYS A 67 -29.06 10.20 -7.15
N LEU A 68 -27.82 10.58 -7.44
CA LEU A 68 -27.34 10.88 -8.80
C LEU A 68 -27.31 9.67 -9.74
N ARG A 69 -27.31 8.44 -9.20
CA ARG A 69 -27.44 7.21 -10.02
C ARG A 69 -28.88 6.86 -10.36
N SER A 70 -29.87 7.51 -9.75
CA SER A 70 -31.28 7.32 -10.10
C SER A 70 -31.54 7.71 -11.56
N LEU A 71 -32.52 7.07 -12.20
CA LEU A 71 -32.76 7.18 -13.64
C LEU A 71 -32.90 8.65 -14.10
N ASN A 72 -33.70 9.44 -13.38
CA ASN A 72 -33.96 10.84 -13.71
C ASN A 72 -32.73 11.72 -13.48
N GLN A 73 -32.05 11.58 -12.34
CA GLN A 73 -30.88 12.40 -12.03
C GLN A 73 -29.68 12.03 -12.90
N ALA A 74 -29.50 10.74 -13.20
CA ALA A 74 -28.47 10.28 -14.14
C ALA A 74 -28.71 10.82 -15.56
N ALA A 75 -29.98 10.91 -16.01
CA ALA A 75 -30.31 11.53 -17.29
C ALA A 75 -29.96 13.02 -17.30
N LYS A 76 -30.36 13.77 -16.26
CA LYS A 76 -30.00 15.19 -16.09
C LYS A 76 -28.48 15.41 -16.06
N LEU A 77 -27.76 14.57 -15.31
CA LEU A 77 -26.31 14.68 -15.19
C LEU A 77 -25.59 14.43 -16.52
N ARG A 78 -26.06 13.47 -17.32
CA ARG A 78 -25.52 13.18 -18.67
C ARG A 78 -25.64 14.33 -19.65
N LEU A 79 -26.62 15.22 -19.47
CA LEU A 79 -26.73 16.44 -20.28
C LEU A 79 -25.65 17.47 -19.93
N LYS A 80 -25.10 17.41 -18.71
CA LYS A 80 -24.11 18.35 -18.22
C LYS A 80 -22.68 17.80 -18.32
N THR A 81 -22.48 16.49 -18.16
CA THR A 81 -21.15 15.87 -18.11
C THR A 81 -21.17 14.38 -18.44
N LEU A 82 -20.03 13.85 -18.91
CA LEU A 82 -19.81 12.41 -19.11
C LEU A 82 -19.43 11.67 -17.82
N LEU A 83 -19.21 12.40 -16.72
CA LEU A 83 -18.87 11.81 -15.43
C LEU A 83 -20.03 10.98 -14.89
N ARG A 84 -19.70 9.80 -14.34
CA ARG A 84 -20.67 8.94 -13.64
C ARG A 84 -20.41 8.98 -12.13
N PRO A 85 -21.45 9.00 -11.30
CA PRO A 85 -21.29 8.89 -9.85
C PRO A 85 -20.66 7.53 -9.49
N VAL A 86 -19.83 7.53 -8.45
CA VAL A 86 -19.17 6.35 -7.89
C VAL A 86 -19.66 6.20 -6.46
N ILE A 87 -19.93 4.97 -6.02
CA ILE A 87 -20.25 4.68 -4.62
C ILE A 87 -19.06 3.96 -3.98
N TYR A 88 -18.80 4.22 -2.71
CA TYR A 88 -17.74 3.53 -2.00
C TYR A 88 -18.20 2.17 -1.46
N GLN A 89 -17.23 1.31 -1.20
CA GLN A 89 -17.35 0.01 -0.54
C GLN A 89 -16.66 0.10 0.83
N GLU A 90 -17.37 -0.20 1.91
CA GLU A 90 -16.86 -0.06 3.29
C GLU A 90 -15.53 -0.78 3.51
N THR A 91 -15.37 -1.98 2.96
CA THR A 91 -14.17 -2.82 3.13
C THR A 91 -12.89 -2.30 2.46
N ARG A 92 -12.94 -1.19 1.70
CA ARG A 92 -11.81 -0.72 0.89
C ARG A 92 -11.68 0.79 0.93
N TRP A 93 -10.68 1.28 1.66
CA TRP A 93 -10.41 2.72 1.81
C TRP A 93 -10.24 3.44 0.45
N ASN A 94 -9.61 2.77 -0.54
CA ASN A 94 -9.42 3.36 -1.87
C ASN A 94 -10.75 3.64 -2.60
N SER A 95 -11.80 2.87 -2.32
CA SER A 95 -13.12 3.17 -2.89
C SER A 95 -13.70 4.48 -2.37
N THR A 96 -13.42 4.82 -1.10
CA THR A 96 -13.78 6.11 -0.48
C THR A 96 -12.99 7.24 -1.15
N PHE A 97 -11.69 7.05 -1.35
CA PHE A 97 -10.85 8.01 -2.09
C PHE A 97 -11.41 8.29 -3.50
N ILE A 98 -11.67 7.25 -4.30
CA ILE A 98 -12.21 7.38 -5.66
C ILE A 98 -13.59 8.05 -5.64
N MET A 99 -14.45 7.73 -4.66
CA MET A 99 -15.75 8.39 -4.51
C MET A 99 -15.57 9.89 -4.26
N LEU A 100 -14.71 10.29 -3.32
CA LEU A 100 -14.48 11.70 -3.00
C LEU A 100 -13.88 12.46 -4.18
N GLU A 101 -12.91 11.86 -4.87
CA GLU A 101 -12.31 12.43 -6.07
C GLU A 101 -13.37 12.66 -7.15
N ARG A 102 -14.30 11.69 -7.32
CA ARG A 102 -15.42 11.81 -8.24
C ARG A 102 -16.43 12.86 -7.79
N TYR A 103 -16.76 12.88 -6.50
CA TYR A 103 -17.75 13.77 -5.91
C TYR A 103 -17.37 15.23 -6.16
N PHE A 104 -16.13 15.62 -5.89
CA PHE A 104 -15.70 17.00 -6.12
C PHE A 104 -15.77 17.43 -7.59
N LYS A 105 -15.48 16.51 -8.52
CA LYS A 105 -15.64 16.76 -9.97
C LYS A 105 -17.11 16.87 -10.38
N VAL A 106 -18.00 16.07 -9.77
CA VAL A 106 -19.44 16.09 -10.09
C VAL A 106 -20.14 17.30 -9.46
N LEU A 107 -19.69 17.74 -8.28
CA LEU A 107 -20.27 18.84 -7.52
C LEU A 107 -20.40 20.13 -8.36
N GLU A 108 -19.43 20.40 -9.23
CA GLU A 108 -19.43 21.57 -10.12
C GLU A 108 -20.65 21.64 -11.04
N PHE A 109 -21.25 20.51 -11.39
CA PHE A 109 -22.38 20.40 -12.30
C PHE A 109 -23.74 20.32 -11.59
N VAL A 110 -23.74 20.03 -10.29
CA VAL A 110 -24.98 19.76 -9.52
C VAL A 110 -25.24 20.77 -8.40
N LYS A 111 -24.25 21.62 -8.05
CA LYS A 111 -24.36 22.61 -6.98
C LYS A 111 -25.52 23.60 -7.09
N ASP A 112 -25.98 23.88 -8.32
CA ASP A 112 -27.05 24.85 -8.61
C ASP A 112 -28.39 24.13 -8.93
N ASP A 113 -28.48 22.82 -8.68
CA ASP A 113 -29.68 22.03 -8.96
C ASP A 113 -30.62 22.03 -7.74
N ALA A 114 -31.76 22.73 -7.87
CA ALA A 114 -32.74 22.88 -6.78
C ALA A 114 -33.29 21.53 -6.27
N ASP A 115 -33.36 20.49 -7.11
CA ASP A 115 -33.83 19.16 -6.68
C ASP A 115 -32.81 18.44 -5.78
N LEU A 116 -31.57 18.94 -5.72
CA LEU A 116 -30.44 18.34 -5.02
C LEU A 116 -29.93 19.19 -3.86
N GLU A 117 -30.47 20.38 -3.62
CA GLU A 117 -30.02 21.32 -2.58
C GLU A 117 -29.92 20.65 -1.20
N ASP A 118 -30.98 19.95 -0.79
CA ASP A 118 -31.04 19.23 0.50
C ASP A 118 -30.12 18.00 0.57
N ALA A 119 -29.66 17.50 -0.58
CA ALA A 119 -28.80 16.32 -0.66
C ALA A 119 -27.32 16.67 -0.80
N ILE A 120 -26.98 17.93 -1.10
CA ILE A 120 -25.59 18.38 -1.24
C ILE A 120 -25.03 18.61 0.17
N PRO A 121 -23.86 18.03 0.51
CA PRO A 121 -23.19 18.32 1.76
C PRO A 121 -23.01 19.83 1.97
N THR A 122 -23.29 20.29 3.18
CA THR A 122 -23.15 21.69 3.59
C THR A 122 -21.74 22.22 3.34
N ARG A 123 -21.59 23.55 3.35
CA ARG A 123 -20.27 24.18 3.18
C ARG A 123 -19.25 23.73 4.24
N ALA A 124 -19.71 23.46 5.46
CA ALA A 124 -18.84 23.00 6.55
C ALA A 124 -18.36 21.55 6.32
N GLU A 125 -19.28 20.63 5.98
CA GLU A 125 -18.96 19.25 5.60
C GLU A 125 -18.01 19.21 4.41
N ASN A 126 -18.30 20.01 3.37
CA ASN A 126 -17.43 20.12 2.19
C ASN A 126 -16.00 20.57 2.52
N ARG A 127 -15.80 21.41 3.55
CA ARG A 127 -14.45 21.78 3.98
C ARG A 127 -13.72 20.62 4.65
N ARG A 128 -14.41 19.86 5.50
CA ARG A 128 -13.84 18.66 6.15
C ARG A 128 -13.54 17.57 5.13
N LEU A 129 -14.47 17.30 4.22
CA LEU A 129 -14.29 16.34 3.12
C LEU A 129 -13.12 16.70 2.20
N LYS A 130 -12.86 17.99 1.95
CA LYS A 130 -11.68 18.43 1.19
C LYS A 130 -10.38 18.17 1.93
N ALA A 131 -10.34 18.42 3.24
CA ALA A 131 -9.17 18.10 4.06
C ALA A 131 -8.90 16.59 4.06
N LEU A 132 -9.94 15.78 4.31
CA LEU A 132 -9.85 14.32 4.22
C LEU A 132 -9.36 13.85 2.85
N HIS A 133 -9.92 14.37 1.76
CA HIS A 133 -9.49 14.01 0.41
C HIS A 133 -8.00 14.35 0.17
N ALA A 134 -7.49 15.45 0.72
CA ALA A 134 -6.06 15.79 0.62
C ALA A 134 -5.19 14.78 1.39
N GLU A 135 -5.61 14.36 2.60
CA GLU A 135 -4.93 13.31 3.36
C GLU A 135 -4.91 11.98 2.60
N LEU A 136 -6.07 11.55 2.09
CA LEU A 136 -6.18 10.34 1.27
C LEU A 136 -5.36 10.41 -0.02
N THR A 137 -5.18 11.61 -0.61
CA THR A 137 -4.34 11.81 -1.80
C THR A 137 -2.87 11.52 -1.49
N ASN A 138 -2.38 11.94 -0.32
CA ASN A 138 -1.01 11.64 0.12
C ASN A 138 -0.81 10.15 0.38
N VAL A 139 -1.82 9.48 0.96
CA VAL A 139 -1.77 8.02 1.17
C VAL A 139 -1.81 7.27 -0.16
N GLU A 140 -2.65 7.68 -1.11
CA GLU A 140 -2.74 7.08 -2.45
C GLU A 140 -1.44 7.27 -3.26
N SER A 141 -0.81 8.44 -3.20
CA SER A 141 0.48 8.65 -3.88
C SER A 141 1.59 7.79 -3.27
N GLY A 142 1.64 7.71 -1.93
CA GLY A 142 2.60 6.87 -1.23
C GLY A 142 2.41 5.38 -1.53
N THR A 143 1.17 4.87 -1.51
CA THR A 143 0.89 3.47 -1.85
C THR A 143 1.21 3.10 -3.29
N LYS A 144 1.01 4.02 -4.25
CA LYS A 144 1.47 3.84 -5.63
C LYS A 144 2.99 3.76 -5.71
N ALA A 145 3.69 4.66 -5.02
CA ALA A 145 5.15 4.61 -4.97
C ALA A 145 5.67 3.30 -4.35
N LEU A 146 4.98 2.75 -3.34
CA LEU A 146 5.30 1.44 -2.76
C LEU A 146 5.20 0.27 -3.74
N GLN A 147 4.44 0.39 -4.83
CA GLN A 147 4.34 -0.64 -5.87
C GLN A 147 5.58 -0.68 -6.79
N SER A 148 6.51 0.26 -6.64
CA SER A 148 7.77 0.27 -7.39
C SER A 148 8.72 -0.85 -6.96
N THR A 149 9.47 -1.40 -7.91
CA THR A 149 10.50 -2.42 -7.65
C THR A 149 11.72 -1.87 -6.90
N LYS A 150 11.76 -0.56 -6.63
CA LYS A 150 12.87 0.12 -5.93
C LYS A 150 12.60 0.32 -4.43
N VAL A 151 11.50 -0.23 -3.91
CA VAL A 151 11.07 -0.09 -2.51
C VAL A 151 11.41 -1.36 -1.73
N SER A 152 11.95 -1.20 -0.52
CA SER A 152 12.21 -2.31 0.40
C SER A 152 11.07 -2.49 1.40
N MET A 153 11.00 -3.65 2.06
CA MET A 153 10.02 -3.88 3.13
C MET A 153 10.18 -2.87 4.26
N ALA A 154 11.41 -2.48 4.62
CA ALA A 154 11.66 -1.42 5.60
C ALA A 154 11.06 -0.07 5.18
N ASP A 155 11.11 0.28 3.89
CA ASP A 155 10.52 1.53 3.39
C ASP A 155 8.97 1.48 3.46
N ALA A 156 8.38 0.32 3.13
CA ALA A 156 6.94 0.10 3.24
C ALA A 156 6.46 0.13 4.71
N HIS A 157 7.21 -0.48 5.62
CA HIS A 157 6.94 -0.42 7.06
C HIS A 157 7.00 1.02 7.59
N LEU A 158 8.03 1.78 7.22
CA LEU A 158 8.16 3.19 7.63
C LEU A 158 6.98 4.02 7.12
N PHE A 159 6.62 3.88 5.84
CA PHE A 159 5.47 4.56 5.27
C PHE A 159 4.18 4.27 6.02
N LEU A 160 3.91 3.00 6.35
CA LEU A 160 2.70 2.62 7.09
C LEU A 160 2.65 3.28 8.47
N MET A 161 3.77 3.30 9.19
CA MET A 161 3.85 3.92 10.52
C MET A 161 3.61 5.43 10.46
N ASP A 162 4.16 6.11 9.43
CA ASP A 162 3.98 7.56 9.24
C ASP A 162 2.57 7.91 8.75
N SER A 163 1.95 7.06 7.93
CA SER A 163 0.65 7.32 7.30
C SER A 163 -0.54 7.10 8.22
N SER A 164 -0.37 6.36 9.32
CA SER A 164 -1.43 6.17 10.30
C SER A 164 -0.88 6.15 11.73
N PRO A 165 -0.60 7.34 12.31
CA PRO A 165 -0.18 7.45 13.70
C PRO A 165 -1.25 7.00 14.70
N CYS A 166 -2.52 6.93 14.26
CA CYS A 166 -3.67 6.60 15.10
C CYS A 166 -3.94 5.09 15.24
N ALA A 167 -3.34 4.24 14.39
CA ALA A 167 -3.60 2.79 14.37
C ALA A 167 -2.40 1.90 14.79
N PRO A 168 -1.77 2.13 15.96
CA PRO A 168 -0.54 1.42 16.34
C PRO A 168 -0.75 -0.09 16.58
N ARG A 169 -1.98 -0.52 16.88
CA ARG A 169 -2.28 -1.93 17.18
C ARG A 169 -2.31 -2.81 15.94
N SER A 170 -2.92 -2.34 14.84
CA SER A 170 -2.98 -3.07 13.57
C SER A 170 -1.64 -3.01 12.80
N LEU A 171 -0.81 -2.00 13.11
CA LEU A 171 0.49 -1.78 12.49
C LEU A 171 1.68 -2.33 13.29
N SER A 172 1.48 -2.81 14.51
CA SER A 172 2.53 -3.41 15.36
C SER A 172 3.28 -4.55 14.66
N GLU A 173 4.58 -4.68 14.93
CA GLU A 173 5.41 -5.82 14.48
C GLU A 173 4.83 -7.18 14.88
N ARG A 174 4.01 -7.21 15.94
CA ARG A 174 3.36 -8.41 16.47
C ARG A 174 1.84 -8.34 16.42
N ALA A 175 1.28 -7.49 15.56
CA ALA A 175 -0.16 -7.47 15.35
C ALA A 175 -0.65 -8.86 14.91
N ASP A 176 -1.85 -9.27 15.31
CA ASP A 176 -2.40 -10.61 15.00
C ASP A 176 -2.47 -10.92 13.49
N ILE A 177 -2.47 -9.85 12.69
CA ILE A 177 -2.42 -9.90 11.23
C ILE A 177 -1.07 -10.37 10.68
N VAL A 178 0.02 -10.24 11.44
CA VAL A 178 1.39 -10.57 11.05
C VAL A 178 1.66 -12.05 11.30
N TYR A 179 1.74 -12.83 10.22
CA TYR A 179 1.90 -14.29 10.30
C TYR A 179 3.32 -14.71 10.69
N ALA A 180 4.34 -14.09 10.10
CA ALA A 180 5.74 -14.41 10.33
C ALA A 180 6.49 -13.23 10.98
N ALA A 181 6.04 -12.81 12.17
CA ALA A 181 6.54 -11.60 12.85
C ALA A 181 8.07 -11.58 13.03
N ASP A 182 8.66 -12.70 13.46
CA ASP A 182 10.12 -12.79 13.60
C ASP A 182 10.85 -12.70 12.25
N PHE A 183 10.25 -13.19 11.16
CA PHE A 183 10.84 -13.10 9.82
C PHE A 183 10.76 -11.66 9.28
N GLU A 184 9.58 -11.04 9.33
CA GLU A 184 9.39 -9.65 8.87
C GLU A 184 10.31 -8.69 9.64
N ALA A 185 10.32 -8.77 10.98
CA ALA A 185 11.18 -7.93 11.82
C ALA A 185 12.67 -8.17 11.56
N ALA A 186 13.07 -9.42 11.29
CA ALA A 186 14.45 -9.73 10.92
C ALA A 186 14.83 -9.11 9.57
N CYS A 187 13.97 -9.19 8.56
CA CYS A 187 14.22 -8.59 7.26
C CYS A 187 14.33 -7.06 7.33
N VAL A 188 13.46 -6.39 8.09
CA VAL A 188 13.53 -4.93 8.31
C VAL A 188 14.86 -4.55 8.97
N LYS A 189 15.25 -5.23 10.05
CA LYS A 189 16.54 -5.00 10.72
C LYS A 189 17.74 -5.21 9.78
N ILE A 190 17.71 -6.23 8.94
CA ILE A 190 18.77 -6.49 7.96
C ILE A 190 18.84 -5.36 6.93
N GLN A 191 17.70 -4.94 6.38
CA GLN A 191 17.62 -3.85 5.40
C GLN A 191 18.09 -2.49 5.96
N GLU A 192 17.95 -2.30 7.26
CA GLU A 192 18.43 -1.11 7.96
C GLU A 192 19.92 -1.18 8.38
N GLY A 193 20.59 -2.30 8.16
CA GLY A 193 21.99 -2.52 8.59
C GLY A 193 22.14 -2.90 10.06
N ARG A 194 21.04 -3.25 10.74
CA ARG A 194 20.99 -3.66 12.15
C ARG A 194 21.01 -5.17 12.34
N ALA A 195 21.63 -5.91 11.43
CA ALA A 195 21.70 -7.39 11.48
C ALA A 195 22.36 -7.93 12.78
N HIS A 196 23.22 -7.13 13.42
CA HIS A 196 23.82 -7.47 14.72
C HIS A 196 22.79 -7.53 15.87
N GLN A 197 21.63 -6.88 15.72
CA GLN A 197 20.56 -6.81 16.73
C GLN A 197 19.48 -7.90 16.56
N LEU A 198 19.73 -8.91 15.72
CA LEU A 198 18.79 -10.01 15.52
C LEU A 198 18.76 -10.93 16.75
N SER A 199 17.56 -11.23 17.24
CA SER A 199 17.35 -12.24 18.29
C SER A 199 17.67 -13.65 17.75
N ARG A 200 17.75 -14.64 18.65
CA ARG A 200 17.94 -16.04 18.25
C ARG A 200 16.80 -16.55 17.35
N THR A 201 15.55 -16.18 17.66
CA THR A 201 14.38 -16.58 16.87
C THR A 201 14.37 -15.89 15.50
N GLN A 202 14.72 -14.61 15.45
CA GLN A 202 14.86 -13.84 14.22
C GLN A 202 15.94 -14.43 13.31
N LYS A 203 17.13 -14.76 13.85
CA LYS A 203 18.21 -15.43 13.10
C LYS A 203 17.77 -16.78 12.54
N ALA A 204 17.02 -17.56 13.31
CA ALA A 204 16.49 -18.84 12.84
C ALA A 204 15.47 -18.64 11.69
N ALA A 205 14.59 -17.65 11.80
CA ALA A 205 13.56 -17.35 10.80
C ALA A 205 14.14 -16.97 9.42
N VAL A 206 15.26 -16.24 9.38
CA VAL A 206 15.91 -15.83 8.11
C VAL A 206 17.08 -16.73 7.70
N SER A 207 17.32 -17.85 8.40
CA SER A 207 18.47 -18.72 8.14
C SER A 207 18.56 -19.23 6.69
N GLN A 208 17.41 -19.48 6.07
CA GLN A 208 17.28 -19.88 4.67
C GLN A 208 17.70 -18.80 3.64
N LEU A 209 17.74 -17.53 4.06
CA LEU A 209 18.21 -16.40 3.24
C LEU A 209 19.72 -16.18 3.36
N ALA A 210 20.37 -16.84 4.32
CA ALA A 210 21.80 -16.70 4.51
C ALA A 210 22.55 -17.37 3.35
N VAL A 211 23.32 -16.57 2.61
CA VAL A 211 24.31 -17.11 1.69
C VAL A 211 25.38 -17.80 2.55
N ARG A 212 25.59 -19.11 2.35
CA ARG A 212 26.79 -19.76 2.89
C ARG A 212 27.97 -19.10 2.18
N GLU A 213 28.74 -18.30 2.89
CA GLU A 213 30.08 -17.94 2.43
C GLU A 213 30.84 -19.25 2.21
N ALA A 214 31.13 -19.58 0.96
CA ALA A 214 32.10 -20.61 0.67
C ALA A 214 33.43 -20.17 1.30
N PRO A 215 34.19 -21.07 1.97
CA PRO A 215 35.49 -20.70 2.48
C PRO A 215 36.32 -20.13 1.33
N ALA A 216 36.91 -18.96 1.55
CA ALA A 216 37.67 -18.23 0.56
C ALA A 216 38.85 -19.09 0.05
N THR A 217 38.63 -19.80 -1.05
CA THR A 217 39.73 -20.29 -1.88
C THR A 217 40.18 -19.11 -2.73
N GLY A 218 41.23 -18.43 -2.25
CA GLY A 218 41.87 -17.36 -3.00
C GLY A 218 42.50 -17.88 -4.29
N ALA A 219 42.18 -17.25 -5.41
CA ALA A 219 43.13 -16.74 -6.41
C ALA A 219 42.36 -16.15 -7.60
N ALA A 220 42.88 -15.04 -8.12
CA ALA A 220 42.31 -14.14 -9.10
C ALA A 220 42.11 -14.74 -10.51
N SER A 221 41.14 -14.19 -11.27
CA SER A 221 41.45 -13.40 -12.48
C SER A 221 40.18 -12.78 -13.10
N ASP A 222 40.31 -11.49 -13.40
CA ASP A 222 39.67 -10.62 -14.39
C ASP A 222 38.48 -11.05 -15.27
N GLY A 223 37.51 -10.12 -15.36
CA GLY A 223 37.03 -9.57 -16.63
C GLY A 223 35.81 -10.22 -17.30
N ALA A 224 34.64 -9.57 -17.21
CA ALA A 224 33.72 -9.33 -18.34
C ALA A 224 32.47 -8.54 -17.91
N GLN A 225 32.24 -7.42 -18.58
CA GLN A 225 31.02 -6.61 -18.54
C GLN A 225 29.90 -7.20 -19.42
N ASP A 226 28.70 -6.68 -19.17
CA ASP A 226 27.52 -6.58 -20.04
C ASP A 226 26.60 -7.79 -20.26
N ALA A 227 25.35 -7.68 -19.78
CA ALA A 227 24.21 -7.26 -20.59
C ALA A 227 22.86 -7.70 -19.97
N ALA A 228 21.98 -6.75 -19.64
CA ALA A 228 20.52 -6.96 -19.68
C ALA A 228 19.75 -5.64 -19.80
N LYS A 229 19.61 -5.22 -21.05
CA LYS A 229 18.63 -4.31 -21.66
C LYS A 229 17.48 -3.77 -20.78
N ARG A 230 17.45 -2.43 -20.75
CA ARG A 230 16.28 -1.51 -20.77
C ARG A 230 14.96 -2.16 -21.23
N ARG A 231 13.91 -2.00 -20.42
CA ARG A 231 12.53 -1.79 -20.91
C ARG A 231 12.10 -0.37 -20.57
N LYS A 232 11.80 0.39 -21.61
CA LYS A 232 11.22 1.74 -21.57
C LYS A 232 9.70 1.58 -21.55
N THR A 233 9.03 2.13 -20.55
CA THR A 233 7.60 2.41 -20.59
C THR A 233 7.39 3.87 -20.21
N THR A 234 7.05 4.64 -21.25
CA THR A 234 6.16 5.81 -21.29
C THR A 234 5.87 6.52 -19.97
N GLY A 235 6.42 7.73 -19.84
CA GLY A 235 6.17 8.63 -18.72
C GLY A 235 4.82 9.32 -18.76
N SER A 236 4.31 9.59 -17.57
CA SER A 236 3.74 10.89 -17.17
C SER A 236 3.45 10.99 -15.66
N SER A 237 3.82 10.01 -14.80
CA SER A 237 3.74 10.10 -13.32
C SER A 237 5.06 9.83 -12.58
N GLY A 238 6.15 9.55 -13.30
CA GLY A 238 7.38 9.00 -12.73
C GLY A 238 8.17 9.94 -11.83
N ASP A 239 8.05 11.25 -12.03
CA ASP A 239 8.88 12.23 -11.31
C ASP A 239 8.43 12.38 -9.84
N GLU A 240 7.13 12.26 -9.55
CA GLU A 240 6.59 12.31 -8.19
C GLU A 240 6.85 10.99 -7.42
N GLU A 241 6.71 9.84 -8.11
CA GLU A 241 6.97 8.52 -7.53
C GLU A 241 8.46 8.32 -7.19
N GLU A 242 9.38 8.75 -8.05
CA GLU A 242 10.82 8.67 -7.76
C GLU A 242 11.24 9.63 -6.63
N SER A 243 10.66 10.83 -6.59
CA SER A 243 10.88 11.79 -5.50
C SER A 243 10.46 11.22 -4.14
N PHE A 244 9.30 10.56 -4.08
CA PHE A 244 8.81 9.95 -2.84
C PHE A 244 9.68 8.79 -2.34
N VAL A 245 10.12 7.92 -3.26
CA VAL A 245 11.02 6.81 -2.93
C VAL A 245 12.34 7.32 -2.37
N GLU A 246 12.89 8.41 -2.91
CA GLU A 246 14.10 9.05 -2.38
C GLU A 246 13.87 9.72 -1.01
N LEU A 247 12.67 10.25 -0.77
CA LEU A 247 12.27 10.78 0.54
C LEU A 247 12.25 9.67 1.61
N LEU A 248 11.61 8.53 1.33
CA LEU A 248 11.56 7.38 2.25
C LEU A 248 12.97 6.84 2.55
N LYS A 249 13.82 6.71 1.52
CA LYS A 249 15.22 6.30 1.70
C LYS A 249 16.00 7.29 2.55
N SER A 250 15.76 8.60 2.36
CA SER A 250 16.39 9.67 3.14
C SER A 250 15.93 9.66 4.60
N ALA A 251 14.62 9.50 4.84
CA ALA A 251 14.04 9.36 6.18
C ALA A 251 14.61 8.14 6.90
N ARG A 252 14.69 6.99 6.23
CA ARG A 252 15.34 5.79 6.77
C ARG A 252 16.81 6.01 7.10
N LYS A 253 17.56 6.72 6.24
CA LYS A 253 18.97 7.07 6.51
C LYS A 253 19.10 7.97 7.74
N ALA A 254 18.15 8.88 7.97
CA ALA A 254 18.10 9.73 9.16
C ALA A 254 17.80 8.93 10.45
N VAL A 255 16.94 7.91 10.38
CA VAL A 255 16.69 6.98 11.49
C VAL A 255 17.97 6.19 11.82
N ARG A 256 18.71 5.72 10.80
CA ARG A 256 19.97 4.99 10.96
C ARG A 256 21.09 5.81 11.60
N GLY A 257 21.07 7.14 11.46
CA GLY A 257 22.08 8.04 12.04
C GLY A 257 21.87 8.39 13.51
N LYS A 258 20.73 7.99 14.10
CA LYS A 258 20.35 8.32 15.49
C LYS A 258 20.55 7.15 16.47
N THR A 259 21.02 6.00 16.01
CA THR A 259 21.28 4.77 16.80
C THR A 259 22.75 4.41 16.75
#